data_AF-A0A0Q7ESB8-F1
#
_entry.id   AF-A0A0Q7ESB8-F1
#
_cell.length_a   1.000
_cell.length_b   1.000
_cell.length_c   1.000
_cell.angle_alpha   90.00
_cell.angle_beta   90.00
_cell.angle_gamma   90.00
#
_symmetry.space_group_name_H-M   'P 1'
#
loop_
_entity.id
_entity.type
_entity.pdbx_description
1 polymer ?
#
loop_
_entity_poly.entity_id
_entity_poly.type
_entity_poly.pdbx_seq_one_letter_code
_entity_poly.pdbx_strand_id
1 'polypeptide(L)'
;MIISLLSMLGGGLLRLLPELFGFLNKRSDNAHELAMLDRQFQLEQTRAASRQALAEFQGGVDETLALLDAQKSALQGQMQLSGVPWADALNVLVRPVATYYVLLMYGLAKLAMFMVARQADIGGWEAILKIYDAEDRAILSGILAFWFVGRALRERGK
;
A
#
# COMPACT_ATOMS: atom_id res chain seq x y z
N MET A 1 12.48 -27.21 77.22
CA MET A 1 12.73 -25.76 76.95
C MET A 1 12.98 -25.46 75.47
N ILE A 2 13.71 -26.30 74.71
CA ILE A 2 13.97 -26.06 73.27
C ILE A 2 12.70 -26.19 72.40
N ILE A 3 11.83 -27.17 72.68
CA ILE A 3 10.57 -27.41 71.93
C ILE A 3 9.57 -26.23 72.07
N SER A 4 9.53 -25.58 73.23
CA SER A 4 8.67 -24.42 73.50
C SER A 4 9.11 -23.17 72.74
N LEU A 5 10.42 -22.96 72.60
CA LEU A 5 10.99 -21.88 71.79
C LEU A 5 10.80 -22.15 70.28
N LEU A 6 10.92 -23.40 69.85
CA LEU A 6 10.60 -23.82 68.48
C LEU A 6 9.12 -23.67 68.14
N SER A 7 8.23 -23.93 69.09
CA SER A 7 6.77 -23.77 68.89
C SER A 7 6.34 -22.29 68.86
N MET A 8 6.99 -21.45 69.68
CA MET A 8 6.77 -20.00 69.67
C MET A 8 7.29 -19.33 68.38
N LEU A 9 8.47 -19.74 67.90
CA LEU A 9 9.00 -19.32 66.60
C LEU A 9 8.17 -19.87 65.42
N GLY A 10 7.72 -21.12 65.50
CA GLY A 10 6.85 -21.73 64.51
C GLY A 10 5.49 -21.02 64.39
N GLY A 11 4.88 -20.63 65.51
CA GLY A 11 3.64 -19.84 65.52
C GLY A 11 3.81 -18.42 64.97
N GLY A 12 4.96 -17.78 65.22
CA GLY A 12 5.31 -16.49 64.61
C GLY A 12 5.53 -16.57 63.09
N LEU A 13 6.17 -17.63 62.61
CA LEU A 13 6.36 -17.90 61.18
C LEU A 13 5.03 -18.19 60.47
N LEU A 14 4.11 -18.94 61.09
CA LEU A 14 2.78 -19.20 60.55
C LEU A 14 1.91 -17.93 60.46
N ARG A 15 2.19 -16.88 61.25
CA ARG A 15 1.51 -15.58 61.18
C ARG A 15 2.05 -14.68 60.06
N LEU A 16 3.30 -14.88 59.66
CA LEU A 16 3.94 -14.16 58.54
C LEU A 16 3.68 -14.82 57.18
N LEU A 17 3.37 -16.12 57.17
CA LEU A 17 2.94 -16.86 55.97
C LEU A 17 1.78 -16.20 55.21
N PRO A 18 0.65 -15.82 55.84
CA PRO A 18 -0.44 -15.14 55.13
C PRO A 18 -0.02 -13.76 54.58
N GLU A 19 0.90 -13.06 55.24
CA GLU A 19 1.41 -11.76 54.79
C GLU A 19 2.35 -11.90 53.58
N LEU A 20 3.19 -12.95 53.56
CA LEU A 20 4.01 -13.33 52.39
C LEU A 20 3.16 -13.72 51.17
N PHE A 21 2.10 -14.51 51.38
CA PHE A 21 1.15 -14.82 50.30
C PHE A 21 0.42 -13.57 49.81
N GLY A 22 0.05 -12.64 50.71
CA GLY A 22 -0.55 -11.36 50.33
C GLY A 22 0.37 -10.51 49.46
N PHE A 23 1.68 -10.46 49.76
CA PHE A 23 2.65 -9.74 48.94
C PHE A 23 2.87 -10.39 47.57
N LEU A 24 2.93 -11.73 47.51
CA LEU A 24 2.99 -12.49 46.26
C LEU A 24 1.75 -12.27 45.39
N ASN A 25 0.55 -12.28 45.99
CA ASN A 25 -0.70 -12.03 45.29
C ASN A 25 -0.75 -10.61 44.72
N LYS A 26 -0.39 -9.58 45.50
CA LYS A 26 -0.29 -8.19 44.99
C LYS A 26 0.66 -8.07 43.81
N ARG A 27 1.79 -8.79 43.84
CA ARG A 27 2.73 -8.80 42.72
C ARG A 27 2.13 -9.47 41.48
N SER A 28 1.38 -10.55 41.67
CA SER A 28 0.64 -11.22 40.58
C SER A 28 -0.44 -10.33 39.99
N ASP A 29 -1.22 -9.64 40.83
CA ASP A 29 -2.29 -8.74 40.40
C ASP A 29 -1.73 -7.54 39.60
N ASN A 30 -0.66 -6.90 40.10
CA ASN A 30 0.01 -5.83 39.38
C ASN A 30 0.63 -6.31 38.05
N ALA A 31 1.18 -7.53 38.02
CA ALA A 31 1.70 -8.12 36.79
C ALA A 31 0.57 -8.42 35.79
N HIS A 32 -0.61 -8.81 36.27
CA HIS A 32 -1.79 -9.02 35.45
C HIS A 32 -2.35 -7.71 34.89
N GLU A 33 -2.42 -6.65 35.70
CA GLU A 33 -2.79 -5.29 35.26
C GLU A 33 -1.83 -4.76 34.20
N LEU A 34 -0.51 -4.90 34.42
CA LEU A 34 0.50 -4.55 33.43
C LEU A 34 0.33 -5.34 32.12
N ALA A 35 0.10 -6.64 32.21
CA ALA A 35 -0.13 -7.47 31.03
C ALA A 35 -1.40 -7.03 30.28
N MET A 36 -2.48 -6.67 30.98
CA MET A 36 -3.69 -6.15 30.34
C MET A 36 -3.44 -4.81 29.64
N LEU A 37 -2.73 -3.89 30.29
CA LEU A 37 -2.37 -2.59 29.71
C LEU A 37 -1.49 -2.76 28.48
N ASP A 38 -0.49 -3.64 28.53
CA ASP A 38 0.36 -3.96 27.37
C ASP A 38 -0.44 -4.52 26.20
N ARG A 39 -1.41 -5.42 26.46
CA ARG A 39 -2.28 -5.94 25.40
C ARG A 39 -3.18 -4.85 24.81
N GLN A 40 -3.70 -3.94 25.64
CA GLN A 40 -4.48 -2.81 25.16
C GLN A 40 -3.61 -1.87 24.30
N PHE A 41 -2.40 -1.57 24.76
CA PHE A 41 -1.44 -0.74 24.03
C PHE A 41 -1.08 -1.36 22.67
N GLN A 42 -0.83 -2.66 22.60
CA GLN A 42 -0.58 -3.37 21.34
C GLN A 42 -1.78 -3.31 20.38
N LEU A 43 -3.01 -3.44 20.91
CA LEU A 43 -4.23 -3.31 20.10
C LEU A 43 -4.43 -1.87 19.59
N GLU A 44 -4.11 -0.87 20.40
CA GLU A 44 -4.16 0.53 19.96
C GLU A 44 -3.09 0.84 18.93
N GLN A 45 -1.86 0.35 19.12
CA GLN A 45 -0.76 0.53 18.18
C GLN A 45 -1.08 -0.10 16.81
N THR A 46 -1.64 -1.30 16.80
CA THR A 46 -2.07 -1.97 15.55
C THR A 46 -3.24 -1.24 14.88
N ARG A 47 -4.20 -0.73 15.65
CA ARG A 47 -5.28 0.14 15.13
C ARG A 47 -4.75 1.46 14.58
N ALA A 48 -3.76 2.07 15.23
CA ALA A 48 -3.13 3.31 14.76
C ALA A 48 -2.38 3.08 13.44
N ALA A 49 -1.57 2.01 13.36
CA ALA A 49 -0.83 1.64 12.17
C ALA A 49 -1.76 1.35 10.97
N SER A 50 -2.85 0.62 11.19
CA SER A 50 -3.85 0.37 10.14
C SER A 50 -4.56 1.64 9.67
N ARG A 51 -4.88 2.56 10.58
CA ARG A 51 -5.46 3.88 10.20
C ARG A 51 -4.49 4.72 9.39
N GLN A 52 -3.20 4.72 9.74
CA GLN A 52 -2.16 5.41 8.98
C GLN A 52 -2.04 4.83 7.57
N ALA A 53 -1.96 3.51 7.44
CA ALA A 53 -1.89 2.85 6.13
C ALA A 53 -3.12 3.15 5.24
N LEU A 54 -4.32 3.21 5.83
CA LEU A 54 -5.53 3.60 5.11
C LEU A 54 -5.51 5.07 4.67
N ALA A 55 -5.05 5.97 5.53
CA ALA A 55 -4.94 7.40 5.22
C ALA A 55 -3.90 7.67 4.13
N GLU A 56 -2.76 6.97 4.15
CA GLU A 56 -1.74 7.05 3.10
C GLU A 56 -2.28 6.56 1.75
N PHE A 57 -2.99 5.43 1.74
CA PHE A 57 -3.60 4.90 0.53
C PHE A 57 -4.67 5.86 -0.03
N GLN A 58 -5.53 6.42 0.83
CA GLN A 58 -6.55 7.38 0.42
C GLN A 58 -5.93 8.69 -0.10
N GLY A 59 -4.91 9.22 0.59
CA GLY A 59 -4.20 10.43 0.15
C GLY A 59 -3.55 10.27 -1.22
N GLY A 60 -2.91 9.12 -1.48
CA GLY A 60 -2.34 8.84 -2.80
C GLY A 60 -3.38 8.70 -3.91
N VAL A 61 -4.57 8.17 -3.59
CA VAL A 61 -5.69 8.11 -4.55
C VAL A 61 -6.25 9.51 -4.83
N ASP A 62 -6.45 10.34 -3.82
CA ASP A 62 -7.00 11.69 -3.97
C ASP A 62 -6.05 12.61 -4.74
N GLU A 63 -4.74 12.52 -4.50
CA GLU A 63 -3.73 13.23 -5.28
C GLU A 63 -3.76 12.80 -6.75
N THR A 64 -3.85 11.49 -7.00
CA THR A 64 -3.93 10.96 -8.37
C THR A 64 -5.21 11.44 -9.07
N LEU A 65 -6.35 11.48 -8.37
CA LEU A 65 -7.61 11.99 -8.91
C LEU A 65 -7.55 13.49 -9.17
N ALA A 66 -6.94 14.28 -8.30
CA ALA A 66 -6.75 15.72 -8.49
C ALA A 66 -5.87 16.02 -9.71
N LEU A 67 -4.78 15.26 -9.91
CA LEU A 67 -3.94 15.35 -11.10
C LEU A 67 -4.71 15.01 -12.37
N LEU A 68 -5.55 13.97 -12.33
CA LEU A 68 -6.39 13.58 -13.45
C LEU A 68 -7.43 14.67 -13.80
N ASP A 69 -8.02 15.33 -12.81
CA ASP A 69 -9.00 16.39 -13.02
C ASP A 69 -8.36 17.70 -13.53
N ALA A 70 -7.17 18.04 -13.01
CA ALA A 70 -6.35 19.12 -13.55
C ALA A 70 -5.96 18.88 -15.02
N GLN A 71 -5.59 17.64 -15.37
CA GLN A 71 -5.32 17.28 -16.76
C GLN A 71 -6.59 17.35 -17.62
N LYS A 72 -7.73 16.90 -17.10
CA LYS A 72 -9.02 16.95 -17.82
C LYS A 72 -9.43 18.39 -18.14
N SER A 73 -9.31 19.31 -17.18
CA SER A 73 -9.64 20.73 -17.41
C SER A 73 -8.68 21.39 -18.43
N ALA A 74 -7.39 21.08 -18.37
CA ALA A 74 -6.41 21.54 -19.37
C ALA A 74 -6.73 21.00 -20.78
N LEU A 75 -7.15 19.73 -20.88
CA LEU A 75 -7.54 19.11 -22.15
C LEU A 75 -8.85 19.69 -22.71
N GLN A 76 -9.81 20.06 -21.86
CA GLN A 76 -11.05 20.71 -22.31
C GLN A 76 -10.79 22.09 -22.94
N GLY A 77 -9.83 22.84 -22.44
CA GLY A 77 -9.39 24.11 -23.05
C GLY A 77 -8.77 23.94 -24.44
N GLN A 78 -8.09 22.83 -24.70
CA GLN A 78 -7.47 22.53 -26.00
C GLN A 78 -8.45 21.99 -27.06
N MET A 79 -9.64 21.52 -26.65
CA MET A 79 -10.65 20.92 -27.54
C MET A 79 -11.65 21.93 -28.11
N GLN A 80 -11.38 23.24 -28.04
CA GLN A 80 -12.20 24.23 -28.74
C GLN A 80 -11.82 24.26 -30.23
N LEU A 81 -12.75 23.84 -31.10
CA LEU A 81 -12.61 23.91 -32.55
C LEU A 81 -12.51 25.38 -32.96
N SER A 82 -11.45 25.73 -33.69
CA SER A 82 -11.20 27.11 -34.12
C SER A 82 -12.10 27.55 -35.28
N GLY A 83 -12.91 26.64 -35.83
CA GLY A 83 -13.81 26.89 -36.95
C GLY A 83 -13.09 26.91 -38.31
N VAL A 84 -11.81 26.51 -38.34
CA VAL A 84 -10.96 26.47 -39.54
C VAL A 84 -10.72 25.00 -39.90
N PRO A 85 -11.25 24.50 -41.03
CA PRO A 85 -11.37 23.06 -41.29
C PRO A 85 -10.02 22.32 -41.40
N TRP A 86 -8.96 22.98 -41.88
CA TRP A 86 -7.62 22.37 -41.95
C TRP A 86 -6.92 22.33 -40.59
N ALA A 87 -7.14 23.36 -39.76
CA ALA A 87 -6.57 23.43 -38.41
C ALA A 87 -7.29 22.44 -37.47
N ASP A 88 -8.61 22.32 -37.61
CA ASP A 88 -9.41 21.36 -36.87
C ASP A 88 -9.10 19.92 -37.29
N ALA A 89 -8.87 19.66 -38.59
CA ALA A 89 -8.40 18.35 -39.07
C ALA A 89 -7.02 17.98 -38.50
N LEU A 90 -6.08 18.93 -38.45
CA LEU A 90 -4.78 18.72 -37.80
C LEU A 90 -4.94 18.46 -36.30
N ASN A 91 -5.75 19.25 -35.60
CA ASN A 91 -5.99 19.10 -34.15
C ASN A 91 -6.57 17.70 -33.83
N VAL A 92 -7.54 17.23 -34.60
CA VAL A 92 -8.11 15.88 -34.46
C VAL A 92 -7.05 14.79 -34.68
N LEU A 93 -6.11 14.99 -35.60
CA LEU A 93 -5.06 14.01 -35.92
C LEU A 93 -3.89 14.01 -34.92
N VAL A 94 -3.62 15.12 -34.23
CA VAL A 94 -2.53 15.21 -33.25
C VAL A 94 -2.66 14.14 -32.17
N ARG A 95 -3.87 13.88 -31.67
CA ARG A 95 -4.09 12.89 -30.60
C ARG A 95 -3.80 11.44 -31.04
N PRO A 96 -4.34 10.93 -32.17
CA PRO A 96 -3.95 9.64 -32.72
C PRO A 96 -2.46 9.55 -33.04
N VAL A 97 -1.90 10.55 -33.73
CA VAL A 97 -0.49 10.54 -34.15
C VAL A 97 0.45 10.50 -32.95
N ALA A 98 0.20 11.31 -31.92
CA ALA A 98 0.98 11.29 -30.69
C ALA A 98 0.91 9.94 -29.99
N THR A 99 -0.28 9.32 -29.95
CA THR A 99 -0.48 8.01 -29.31
C THR A 99 0.31 6.93 -30.04
N TYR A 100 0.21 6.86 -31.37
CA TYR A 100 0.98 5.90 -32.16
C TYR A 100 2.49 6.16 -32.09
N TYR A 101 2.91 7.41 -32.05
CA TYR A 101 4.32 7.77 -31.92
C TYR A 101 4.90 7.28 -30.58
N VAL A 102 4.21 7.55 -29.46
CA VAL A 102 4.65 7.09 -28.14
C VAL A 102 4.65 5.56 -28.06
N LEU A 103 3.62 4.90 -28.59
CA LEU A 103 3.55 3.44 -28.62
C LEU A 103 4.69 2.83 -29.45
N LEU A 104 5.01 3.44 -30.60
CA LEU A 104 6.11 3.01 -31.46
C LEU A 104 7.46 3.21 -30.77
N MET A 105 7.69 4.34 -30.11
CA MET A 105 8.91 4.59 -29.32
C MET A 105 9.06 3.57 -28.18
N TYR A 106 7.99 3.26 -27.47
CA TYR A 106 8.00 2.24 -26.42
C TYR A 106 8.35 0.85 -26.98
N GLY A 107 7.75 0.45 -28.11
CA GLY A 107 8.08 -0.80 -28.79
C GLY A 107 9.55 -0.87 -29.22
N LEU A 108 10.07 0.22 -29.79
CA LEU A 108 11.48 0.32 -30.17
C LEU A 108 12.42 0.25 -28.96
N ALA A 109 12.06 0.86 -27.83
CA ALA A 109 12.85 0.78 -26.61
C ALA A 109 12.92 -0.65 -26.07
N LYS A 110 11.78 -1.37 -26.00
CA LYS A 110 11.75 -2.78 -25.57
C LYS A 110 12.51 -3.69 -26.55
N LEU A 111 12.43 -3.43 -27.86
CA LEU A 111 13.26 -4.12 -28.86
C LEU A 111 14.75 -3.86 -28.67
N ALA A 112 15.15 -2.62 -28.38
CA ALA A 112 16.54 -2.29 -28.07
C ALA A 112 17.03 -3.02 -26.81
N MET A 113 16.24 -3.06 -25.75
CA MET A 113 16.54 -3.84 -24.54
C MET A 113 16.70 -5.34 -24.85
N PHE A 114 15.85 -5.88 -25.72
CA PHE A 114 15.97 -7.26 -26.18
C PHE A 114 17.25 -7.50 -26.96
N MET A 115 17.61 -6.61 -27.88
CA MET A 115 18.87 -6.70 -28.62
C MET A 115 20.10 -6.64 -27.69
N VAL A 116 20.07 -5.79 -26.66
CA VAL A 116 21.14 -5.73 -25.64
C VAL A 116 21.21 -7.03 -24.84
N ALA A 117 20.08 -7.59 -24.42
CA ALA A 117 20.04 -8.87 -23.71
C ALA A 117 20.56 -10.03 -24.59
N ARG A 118 20.28 -10.01 -25.89
CA ARG A 118 20.81 -10.98 -26.85
C ARG A 118 22.32 -10.84 -27.07
N GLN A 119 22.87 -9.63 -27.04
CA GLN A 119 24.32 -9.38 -27.09
C GLN A 119 25.02 -9.86 -25.81
N ALA A 120 24.33 -9.82 -24.66
CA ALA A 120 24.82 -10.35 -23.39
C ALA A 120 24.69 -11.89 -23.27
N ASP A 121 24.44 -12.58 -24.39
CA ASP A 121 24.25 -14.03 -24.51
C ASP A 121 23.13 -14.61 -23.62
N ILE A 122 22.16 -13.78 -23.23
CA ILE A 122 20.97 -14.22 -22.50
C ILE A 122 20.05 -14.97 -23.47
N GLY A 123 19.53 -16.11 -23.04
CA GLY A 123 18.56 -16.90 -23.81
C GLY A 123 17.32 -16.06 -24.14
N GLY A 124 16.79 -16.19 -25.35
CA GLY A 124 15.69 -15.32 -25.83
C GLY A 124 14.46 -15.33 -24.93
N TRP A 125 14.11 -16.48 -24.34
CA TRP A 125 12.99 -16.58 -23.40
C TRP A 125 13.28 -15.89 -22.06
N GLU A 126 14.50 -16.04 -21.54
CA GLU A 126 14.94 -15.40 -20.31
C GLU A 126 15.03 -13.87 -20.47
N ALA A 127 15.48 -13.40 -21.64
CA ALA A 127 15.50 -11.98 -21.98
C ALA A 127 14.08 -11.37 -21.97
N ILE A 128 13.08 -12.06 -22.52
CA ILE A 128 11.68 -11.60 -22.50
C ILE A 128 11.16 -11.53 -21.07
N LEU A 129 11.39 -12.57 -20.26
CA LEU A 129 10.98 -12.58 -18.86
C LEU A 129 11.66 -11.49 -18.03
N LYS A 130 12.90 -11.12 -18.38
CA LYS A 130 13.65 -10.05 -17.72
C LYS A 130 13.20 -8.65 -18.16
N ILE A 131 12.80 -8.49 -19.42
CA ILE A 131 12.31 -7.23 -19.97
C ILE A 131 10.87 -6.94 -19.53
N TYR A 132 10.08 -7.99 -19.28
CA TYR A 132 8.74 -7.87 -18.71
C TYR A 132 8.80 -7.54 -17.23
N ASP A 133 8.66 -6.27 -16.91
CA ASP A 133 8.90 -5.73 -15.57
C ASP A 133 7.60 -5.41 -14.81
N ALA A 134 7.74 -4.75 -13.66
CA ALA A 134 6.58 -4.29 -12.89
C ALA A 134 5.83 -3.14 -13.60
N GLU A 135 6.52 -2.35 -14.42
CA GLU A 135 5.95 -1.20 -15.13
C GLU A 135 5.05 -1.70 -16.27
N ASP A 136 5.46 -2.73 -17.01
CA ASP A 136 4.63 -3.35 -18.06
C ASP A 136 3.34 -3.95 -17.48
N ARG A 137 3.43 -4.57 -16.29
CA ARG A 137 2.28 -5.07 -15.55
C ARG A 137 1.36 -3.93 -15.09
N ALA A 138 1.92 -2.81 -14.66
CA ALA A 138 1.16 -1.61 -14.29
C ALA A 138 0.48 -0.96 -15.50
N ILE A 139 1.14 -0.91 -16.66
CA ILE A 139 0.55 -0.44 -17.91
C ILE A 139 -0.60 -1.36 -18.33
N LEU A 140 -0.39 -2.68 -18.29
CA LEU A 140 -1.44 -3.65 -18.63
C LEU A 140 -2.63 -3.54 -17.67
N SER A 141 -2.39 -3.45 -16.36
CA SER A 141 -3.46 -3.30 -15.37
C SER A 141 -4.20 -1.98 -15.56
N GLY A 142 -3.51 -0.89 -15.91
CA GLY A 142 -4.11 0.39 -16.26
C GLY A 142 -5.00 0.32 -17.51
N ILE A 143 -4.56 -0.38 -18.56
CA ILE A 143 -5.37 -0.59 -19.78
C ILE A 143 -6.62 -1.42 -19.46
N LEU A 144 -6.47 -2.51 -18.69
CA LEU A 144 -7.58 -3.35 -18.27
C LEU A 144 -8.56 -2.57 -17.38
N ALA A 145 -8.06 -1.76 -16.44
CA ALA A 145 -8.88 -0.89 -15.61
C ALA A 145 -9.66 0.12 -16.47
N PHE A 146 -9.03 0.75 -17.47
CA PHE A 146 -9.72 1.66 -18.39
C PHE A 146 -10.82 0.96 -19.21
N TRP A 147 -10.52 -0.22 -19.77
CA TRP A 147 -11.44 -0.94 -20.66
C TRP A 147 -12.59 -1.62 -19.93
N PHE A 148 -12.34 -2.22 -18.77
CA PHE A 148 -13.35 -2.99 -18.06
C PHE A 148 -14.00 -2.19 -16.93
N VAL A 149 -13.23 -1.48 -16.10
CA VAL A 149 -13.77 -0.71 -14.98
C VAL A 149 -14.29 0.64 -15.45
N GLY A 150 -13.48 1.40 -16.18
CA GLY A 150 -13.84 2.72 -16.70
C GLY A 150 -14.97 2.69 -17.74
N ARG A 151 -15.13 1.58 -18.49
CA ARG A 151 -16.29 1.40 -19.37
C ARG A 151 -17.53 0.96 -18.60
N ALA A 152 -17.42 -0.01 -17.69
CA ALA A 152 -18.55 -0.45 -16.88
C ALA A 152 -19.12 0.67 -16.01
N LEU A 153 -18.27 1.59 -15.50
CA LEU A 153 -18.72 2.79 -14.79
C LEU A 153 -19.45 3.78 -15.70
N ARG A 154 -18.99 3.96 -16.95
CA ARG A 154 -19.69 4.79 -17.96
C ARG A 154 -21.01 4.19 -18.44
N GLU A 155 -21.14 2.87 -18.44
CA GLU A 155 -22.38 2.17 -18.80
C GLU A 155 -23.38 2.10 -17.63
N ARG A 156 -22.91 2.23 -16.38
CA ARG A 156 -23.76 2.18 -15.17
C ARG A 156 -24.19 3.55 -14.62
N GLY A 157 -23.60 4.66 -15.05
CA GLY A 157 -24.11 6.03 -14.84
C GLY A 157 -24.86 6.51 -16.08
N LYS A 158 -25.99 7.23 -16.04
CA LYS A 158 -26.32 8.39 -15.20
C LYS A 158 -25.13 9.34 -15.03
#